data_AF-A0A5U9WR53-F1
#
_entry.id   AF-A0A5U9WR53-F1
#
_cell.length_a   1.000
_cell.length_b   1.000
_cell.length_c   1.000
_cell.angle_alpha   90.00
_cell.angle_beta   90.00
_cell.angle_gamma   90.00
#
_symmetry.space_group_name_H-M   'P 1'
#
loop_
_entity.id
_entity.type
_entity.pdbx_description
1 polymer ?
#
loop_
_entity_poly.entity_id
_entity_poly.type
_entity_poly.pdbx_seq_one_letter_code
_entity_poly.pdbx_strand_id
1 'polypeptide(L)'
;KEAYKKFDQAITNSSMHTHLNKMTVPLTKLCNSRTPLFRVRKSECILKQREELFHIPFKNRHLVSAQRFSVSGLPCLYLGTSIFVCWQEMGKPDFDKLYISSFISDKENSNIRILDLGYNLTSALRTKPGDLWYSFEQGLGDDYDLNNDDFMDQINDKIS
;
A
#
# COMPACT_ATOMS: atom_id res chain seq x y z
N LYS A 1 -23.09 7.95 -7.09
CA LYS A 1 -22.72 8.83 -5.93
C LYS A 1 -23.04 8.17 -4.58
N GLU A 2 -24.19 7.52 -4.41
CA GLU A 2 -24.51 6.84 -3.14
C GLU A 2 -23.59 5.67 -2.77
N ALA A 3 -23.23 4.82 -3.74
CA ALA A 3 -22.29 3.71 -3.50
C ALA A 3 -20.94 4.20 -2.96
N TYR A 4 -20.44 5.33 -3.48
CA TYR A 4 -19.21 5.95 -3.01
C TYR A 4 -19.35 6.43 -1.56
N LYS A 5 -20.47 7.07 -1.21
CA LYS A 5 -20.73 7.50 0.17
C LYS A 5 -20.83 6.32 1.14
N LYS A 6 -21.48 5.22 0.75
CA LYS A 6 -21.57 4.00 1.56
C LYS A 6 -20.19 3.38 1.78
N PHE A 7 -19.37 3.32 0.73
CA PHE A 7 -17.99 2.86 0.83
C PHE A 7 -17.14 3.76 1.74
N ASP A 8 -17.22 5.07 1.54
CA ASP A 8 -16.49 6.07 2.31
C ASP A 8 -16.85 6.00 3.80
N GLN A 9 -18.14 5.85 4.13
CA GLN A 9 -18.60 5.63 5.49
C GLN A 9 -18.07 4.32 6.08
N ALA A 10 -18.07 3.22 5.32
CA ALA A 10 -17.58 1.92 5.78
C ALA A 10 -16.05 1.91 6.03
N ILE A 11 -15.30 2.70 5.26
CA ILE A 11 -13.84 2.82 5.41
C ILE A 11 -13.48 3.78 6.56
N THR A 12 -14.25 4.86 6.73
CA THR A 12 -13.94 5.94 7.68
C THR A 12 -14.44 5.64 9.10
N ASN A 13 -15.59 4.97 9.24
CA ASN A 13 -16.13 4.57 10.55
C ASN A 13 -15.74 3.11 10.83
N SER A 14 -14.68 2.85 11.62
CA SER A 14 -14.43 1.62 12.42
C SER A 14 -12.95 1.19 12.52
N SER A 15 -12.74 0.06 13.22
CA SER A 15 -11.60 -0.86 13.16
C SER A 15 -11.10 -1.17 11.74
N MET A 16 -11.91 -0.98 10.69
CA MET A 16 -11.49 -1.09 9.29
C MET A 16 -10.40 -0.09 8.91
N HIS A 17 -10.48 1.16 9.39
CA HIS A 17 -9.43 2.15 9.16
C HIS A 17 -8.10 1.69 9.77
N THR A 18 -8.14 1.11 10.98
CA THR A 18 -6.97 0.52 11.63
C THR A 18 -6.41 -0.65 10.83
N HIS A 19 -7.27 -1.53 10.31
CA HIS A 19 -6.84 -2.67 9.50
C HIS A 19 -6.22 -2.22 8.17
N LEU A 20 -6.81 -1.24 7.49
CA LEU A 20 -6.24 -0.65 6.26
C LEU A 20 -4.87 -0.02 6.51
N ASN A 21 -4.70 0.68 7.63
CA ASN A 21 -3.39 1.19 8.02
C ASN A 21 -2.37 0.06 8.24
N LYS A 22 -2.77 -1.08 8.81
CA LYS A 22 -1.92 -2.27 8.96
C LYS A 22 -1.58 -2.94 7.62
N MET A 23 -2.48 -2.87 6.64
CA MET A 23 -2.28 -3.36 5.27
C MET A 23 -1.48 -2.40 4.38
N THR A 24 -0.99 -1.29 4.91
CA THR A 24 -0.18 -0.34 4.14
C THR A 24 1.25 -0.27 4.68
N VAL A 25 2.19 0.03 3.79
CA VAL A 25 3.61 0.16 4.11
C VAL A 25 4.08 1.57 3.72
N PRO A 26 4.84 2.28 4.58
CA PRO A 26 5.43 3.56 4.20
C PRO A 26 6.28 3.43 2.92
N LEU A 27 6.11 4.35 1.98
CA LEU A 27 6.85 4.32 0.71
C LEU A 27 8.37 4.32 0.94
N THR A 28 8.84 5.08 1.94
CA THR A 28 10.26 5.16 2.33
C THR A 28 10.86 3.81 2.74
N LYS A 29 10.03 2.87 3.22
CA LYS A 29 10.47 1.50 3.55
C LYS A 29 10.66 0.64 2.30
N LEU A 30 9.88 0.88 1.25
CA LEU A 30 9.95 0.12 -0.01
C LEU A 30 10.97 0.72 -0.99
N CYS A 31 11.00 2.05 -1.08
CA CYS A 31 11.75 2.81 -2.08
C CYS A 31 12.67 3.81 -1.37
N ASN A 32 13.96 3.54 -1.31
CA ASN A 32 14.95 4.44 -0.69
C ASN A 32 16.32 4.28 -1.36
N SER A 33 17.33 4.99 -0.87
CA SER A 33 18.68 4.95 -1.43
C SER A 33 19.31 3.54 -1.46
N ARG A 34 18.89 2.62 -0.58
CA ARG A 34 19.36 1.22 -0.56
C ARG A 34 18.50 0.30 -1.44
N THR A 35 17.21 0.59 -1.54
CA THR A 35 16.26 -0.17 -2.36
C THR A 35 15.57 0.74 -3.38
N PRO A 36 16.29 1.19 -4.42
CA PRO A 36 15.68 1.98 -5.49
C PRO A 36 14.69 1.12 -6.28
N LEU A 37 13.63 1.76 -6.77
CA LEU A 37 12.71 1.14 -7.73
C LEU A 37 13.03 1.62 -9.13
N PHE A 38 12.69 0.81 -10.13
CA PHE A 38 13.08 1.04 -11.51
C PHE A 38 11.87 1.16 -12.41
N ARG A 39 12.05 1.89 -13.50
CA ARG A 39 11.13 1.87 -14.63
C ARG A 39 11.92 1.71 -15.91
N VAL A 40 11.40 0.86 -16.80
CA VAL A 40 11.87 0.74 -18.17
C VAL A 40 10.80 1.33 -19.09
N ARG A 41 11.24 2.03 -20.13
CA ARG A 41 10.38 2.63 -21.14
C ARG A 41 10.98 2.35 -22.51
N LYS A 42 10.17 1.85 -23.43
CA LYS A 42 10.54 1.73 -24.84
C LYS A 42 10.22 3.06 -25.52
N SER A 43 11.13 3.56 -26.35
CA SER A 43 10.88 4.70 -27.21
C SER A 43 11.61 4.55 -28.54
N GLU A 44 10.93 4.86 -29.64
CA GLU A 44 11.55 4.95 -30.96
C GLU A 44 12.35 6.26 -31.13
N CYS A 45 12.00 7.29 -30.34
CA CYS A 45 12.68 8.58 -30.32
C CYS A 45 13.64 8.68 -29.14
N ILE A 46 14.71 9.45 -29.31
CA ILE A 46 15.67 9.73 -28.23
C ILE A 46 14.99 10.57 -27.14
N LEU A 47 14.89 10.01 -25.93
CA LEU A 47 14.44 10.73 -24.75
C LEU A 47 15.62 11.45 -24.11
N LYS A 48 15.48 12.77 -23.89
CA LYS A 48 16.56 13.62 -23.36
C LYS A 48 16.24 14.15 -21.97
N GLN A 49 14.96 14.37 -21.69
CA GLN A 49 14.50 15.02 -20.47
C GLN A 49 14.02 13.99 -19.46
N ARG A 50 14.25 14.27 -18.17
CA ARG A 50 13.89 13.35 -17.08
C ARG A 50 12.38 13.13 -17.01
N GLU A 51 11.60 14.15 -17.33
CA GLU A 51 10.13 14.14 -17.30
C GLU A 51 9.56 13.14 -18.32
N GLU A 52 10.28 12.87 -19.41
CA GLU A 52 9.90 11.88 -20.42
C GLU A 52 9.96 10.44 -19.89
N LEU A 53 10.76 10.20 -18.85
CA LEU A 53 10.89 8.90 -18.18
C LEU A 53 9.87 8.71 -17.05
N PHE A 54 9.06 9.75 -16.77
CA PHE A 54 8.01 9.70 -15.75
C PHE A 54 6.68 9.17 -16.31
N HIS A 55 5.58 9.31 -15.56
CA HIS A 55 4.25 8.98 -16.08
C HIS A 55 3.89 9.89 -17.27
N ILE A 56 2.98 9.43 -18.13
CA ILE A 56 2.46 10.24 -19.23
C ILE A 56 1.87 11.54 -18.63
N PRO A 57 2.25 12.74 -19.12
CA PRO A 57 1.71 13.98 -18.59
C PRO A 57 0.18 14.00 -18.62
N PHE A 58 -0.46 14.61 -17.61
CA PHE A 58 -1.93 14.64 -17.50
C PHE A 58 -2.61 15.25 -18.74
N LYS A 59 -1.98 16.22 -19.39
CA LYS A 59 -2.43 16.78 -20.69
C LYS A 59 -2.59 15.72 -21.79
N ASN A 60 -1.80 14.66 -21.73
CA ASN A 60 -1.78 13.56 -22.68
C ASN A 60 -2.46 12.30 -22.11
N ARG A 61 -3.35 12.44 -21.12
CA ARG A 61 -4.01 11.30 -20.46
C ARG A 61 -4.81 10.39 -21.42
N HIS A 62 -5.25 10.92 -22.56
CA HIS A 62 -5.95 10.15 -23.60
C HIS A 62 -5.06 9.04 -24.22
N LEU A 63 -3.74 9.12 -24.05
CA LEU A 63 -2.80 8.06 -24.46
C LEU A 63 -2.63 6.96 -23.40
N VAL A 64 -3.22 7.13 -22.21
CA VAL A 64 -3.12 6.17 -21.11
C VAL A 64 -4.21 5.12 -21.26
N SER A 65 -3.82 3.91 -21.66
CA SER A 65 -4.70 2.74 -21.66
C SER A 65 -4.96 2.23 -20.23
N ALA A 66 -6.00 1.41 -20.08
CA ALA A 66 -6.23 0.69 -18.84
C ALA A 66 -5.08 -0.29 -18.56
N GLN A 67 -4.69 -0.40 -17.30
CA GLN A 67 -3.65 -1.28 -16.80
C GLN A 67 -4.17 -2.02 -15.56
N ARG A 68 -3.41 -3.00 -15.04
CA ARG A 68 -3.87 -3.87 -13.94
C ARG A 68 -4.40 -3.11 -12.72
N PHE A 69 -3.78 -1.97 -12.38
CA PHE A 69 -4.12 -1.19 -11.19
C PHE A 69 -4.55 0.25 -11.52
N SER A 70 -4.86 0.56 -12.78
CA SER A 70 -5.29 1.90 -13.18
C SER A 70 -6.30 1.87 -14.32
N VAL A 71 -7.30 2.73 -14.23
CA VAL A 71 -8.31 2.91 -15.27
C VAL A 71 -7.75 3.73 -16.45
N SER A 72 -8.36 3.57 -17.63
CA SER A 72 -8.02 4.36 -18.82
C SER A 72 -8.14 5.86 -18.52
N GLY A 73 -7.20 6.66 -19.01
CA GLY A 73 -7.20 8.10 -18.80
C GLY A 73 -6.64 8.58 -17.44
N LEU A 74 -6.16 7.68 -16.58
CA LEU A 74 -5.49 8.02 -15.32
C LEU A 74 -3.99 7.70 -15.41
N PRO A 75 -3.11 8.71 -15.60
CA PRO A 75 -1.68 8.48 -15.56
C PRO A 75 -1.22 7.93 -14.21
N CYS A 76 -0.55 6.78 -14.24
CA CYS A 76 0.06 6.14 -13.08
C CYS A 76 1.54 5.83 -13.35
N LEU A 77 2.32 5.77 -12.27
CA LEU A 77 3.74 5.43 -12.32
C LEU A 77 3.92 3.96 -11.92
N TYR A 78 4.29 3.11 -12.89
CA TYR A 78 4.60 1.71 -12.66
C TYR A 78 6.10 1.54 -12.43
N LEU A 79 6.45 0.97 -11.28
CA LEU A 79 7.83 0.74 -10.87
C LEU A 79 8.04 -0.73 -10.48
N GLY A 80 9.19 -1.29 -10.85
CA GLY A 80 9.61 -2.63 -10.46
C GLY A 80 10.81 -2.63 -9.52
N THR A 81 11.05 -3.74 -8.85
CA THR A 81 12.19 -3.93 -7.93
C THR A 81 13.51 -4.21 -8.66
N SER A 82 13.46 -4.56 -9.94
CA SER A 82 14.64 -4.72 -10.79
C SER A 82 14.32 -4.35 -12.25
N ILE A 83 15.36 -3.93 -12.97
CA ILE A 83 15.29 -3.65 -14.42
C ILE A 83 14.79 -4.88 -15.19
N PHE A 84 15.23 -6.08 -14.78
CA PHE A 84 14.84 -7.34 -15.40
C PHE A 84 13.33 -7.60 -15.32
N VAL A 85 12.74 -7.41 -14.13
CA VAL A 85 11.28 -7.54 -13.95
C VAL A 85 10.54 -6.53 -14.83
N CYS A 86 10.97 -5.27 -14.87
CA CYS A 86 10.36 -4.26 -15.73
C CYS A 86 10.42 -4.64 -17.22
N TRP A 87 11.56 -5.18 -17.69
CA TRP A 87 11.73 -5.63 -19.06
C TRP A 87 10.81 -6.82 -19.41
N GLN A 88 10.64 -7.76 -18.47
CA GLN A 88 9.71 -8.88 -18.62
C GLN A 88 8.25 -8.40 -18.71
N GLU A 89 7.81 -7.50 -17.83
CA GLU A 89 6.46 -6.93 -17.82
C GLU A 89 6.15 -6.14 -19.10
N MET A 90 7.17 -5.58 -19.74
CA MET A 90 7.04 -4.89 -21.04
C MET A 90 6.95 -5.83 -22.25
N GLY A 91 7.02 -7.15 -22.05
CA GLY A 91 7.01 -8.11 -23.15
C GLY A 91 8.37 -8.25 -23.84
N LYS A 92 9.47 -8.04 -23.10
CA LYS A 92 10.85 -8.29 -23.55
C LYS A 92 11.26 -7.55 -24.85
N PRO A 93 11.11 -6.21 -24.91
CA PRO A 93 11.52 -5.42 -26.08
C PRO A 93 13.04 -5.43 -26.31
N ASP A 94 13.45 -5.11 -27.54
CA ASP A 94 14.86 -4.96 -27.92
C ASP A 94 15.58 -3.89 -27.09
N PHE A 95 16.85 -4.14 -26.78
CA PHE A 95 17.64 -3.30 -25.87
C PHE A 95 18.03 -1.94 -26.44
N ASP A 96 18.06 -1.80 -27.77
CA ASP A 96 18.48 -0.58 -28.49
C ASP A 96 17.55 0.62 -28.26
N LYS A 97 16.32 0.37 -27.81
CA LYS A 97 15.25 1.36 -27.64
C LYS A 97 14.76 1.49 -26.20
N LEU A 98 15.52 0.96 -25.24
CA LEU A 98 15.15 0.99 -23.83
C LEU A 98 15.78 2.16 -23.09
N TYR A 99 14.93 2.88 -22.38
CA TYR A 99 15.31 3.92 -21.45
C TYR A 99 14.99 3.46 -20.03
N ILE A 100 15.94 3.63 -19.14
CA ILE A 100 15.88 3.14 -17.76
C ILE A 100 15.96 4.34 -16.83
N SER A 101 15.13 4.32 -15.79
CA SER A 101 15.16 5.32 -14.73
C SER A 101 15.04 4.65 -13.36
N SER A 102 15.76 5.20 -12.38
CA SER A 102 15.68 4.81 -10.98
C SER A 102 14.96 5.87 -10.16
N PHE A 103 14.11 5.43 -9.24
CA PHE A 103 13.33 6.24 -8.35
C PHE A 103 13.70 5.92 -6.91
N ILE A 104 13.84 6.98 -6.11
CA ILE A 104 14.02 6.93 -4.67
C ILE A 104 13.01 7.90 -4.06
N SER A 105 12.38 7.54 -2.95
CA SER A 105 11.48 8.47 -2.26
C SER A 105 12.29 9.55 -1.54
N ASP A 106 11.78 10.77 -1.54
CA ASP A 106 12.30 11.82 -0.67
C ASP A 106 12.00 11.48 0.81
N LYS A 107 12.98 11.73 1.68
CA LYS A 107 12.83 11.52 3.13
C LYS A 107 11.96 12.58 3.78
N GLU A 108 11.88 13.77 3.19
CA GLU A 108 11.17 14.91 3.78
C GLU A 108 9.65 14.81 3.58
N ASN A 109 9.19 14.05 2.58
CA ASN A 109 7.77 13.91 2.25
C ASN A 109 7.22 12.51 2.64
N SER A 110 7.36 12.16 3.92
CA SER A 110 7.29 10.78 4.45
C SER A 110 5.89 10.19 4.68
N ASN A 111 4.82 10.93 4.36
CA ASN A 111 3.45 10.50 4.69
C ASN A 111 2.80 9.58 3.64
N ILE A 112 3.49 9.29 2.52
CA ILE A 112 2.95 8.39 1.50
C ILE A 112 3.03 6.95 1.99
N ARG A 113 1.88 6.29 2.05
CA ARG A 113 1.75 4.86 2.34
C ARG A 113 1.25 4.14 1.10
N ILE A 114 1.81 2.96 0.85
CA ILE A 114 1.45 2.10 -0.27
C ILE A 114 0.63 0.93 0.28
N LEU A 115 -0.50 0.64 -0.36
CA LEU A 115 -1.32 -0.53 -0.02
C LEU A 115 -0.58 -1.81 -0.43
N ASP A 116 -0.37 -2.71 0.53
CA ASP A 116 0.23 -4.01 0.32
C ASP A 116 -0.86 -5.04 0.01
N LEU A 117 -1.06 -5.32 -1.28
CA LEU A 117 -2.02 -6.33 -1.75
C LEU A 117 -1.55 -7.77 -1.50
N GLY A 118 -0.30 -7.98 -1.06
CA GLY A 118 0.23 -9.26 -0.63
C GLY A 118 0.00 -9.55 0.85
N TYR A 119 -0.64 -8.63 1.58
CA TYR A 119 -0.94 -8.81 3.00
C TYR A 119 -1.87 -10.01 3.21
N ASN A 120 -1.35 -11.05 3.86
CA ASN A 120 -2.07 -12.28 4.15
C ASN A 120 -2.21 -12.50 5.66
N LEU A 121 -2.92 -13.56 6.06
CA LEU A 121 -3.17 -13.86 7.47
C LEU A 121 -1.86 -14.05 8.26
N THR A 122 -0.84 -14.64 7.64
CA THR A 122 0.50 -14.78 8.24
C THR A 122 1.15 -13.41 8.49
N SER A 123 1.00 -12.45 7.58
CA SER A 123 1.46 -11.07 7.78
C SER A 123 0.73 -10.39 8.94
N ALA A 124 -0.56 -10.68 9.15
CA ALA A 124 -1.35 -10.15 10.26
C ALA A 124 -0.90 -10.72 11.62
N LEU A 125 -0.66 -12.03 11.69
CA LEU A 125 -0.22 -12.72 12.91
C LEU A 125 1.22 -12.41 13.31
N ARG A 126 2.05 -11.87 12.39
CA ARG A 126 3.44 -11.47 12.65
C ARG A 126 3.58 -10.06 13.23
N THR A 127 2.49 -9.33 13.39
CA THR A 127 2.49 -8.12 14.21
C THR A 127 2.85 -8.50 15.64
N LYS A 128 3.76 -7.77 16.29
CA LYS A 128 4.24 -8.14 17.63
C LYS A 128 3.02 -8.21 18.58
N PRO A 129 2.91 -9.23 19.45
CA PRO A 129 1.76 -9.40 20.34
C PRO A 129 1.40 -8.13 21.16
N GLY A 130 2.39 -7.28 21.45
CA GLY A 130 2.21 -6.02 22.17
C GLY A 130 1.48 -4.90 21.39
N ASP A 131 1.33 -4.96 20.07
CA ASP A 131 0.60 -3.93 19.31
C ASP A 131 -0.90 -4.28 19.16
N LEU A 132 -1.26 -5.54 19.39
CA LEU A 132 -2.64 -6.04 19.38
C LEU A 132 -3.35 -5.80 20.71
N TRP A 133 -2.64 -5.93 21.84
CA TRP A 133 -3.18 -5.69 23.18
C TRP A 133 -3.66 -4.24 23.35
N TYR A 134 -2.87 -3.26 22.90
CA TYR A 134 -3.21 -1.83 22.96
C TYR A 134 -4.44 -1.47 22.11
N SER A 135 -4.75 -2.27 21.08
CA SER A 135 -5.95 -2.09 20.25
C SER A 135 -7.20 -2.73 20.87
N PHE A 136 -7.04 -3.72 21.75
CA PHE A 136 -8.15 -4.41 22.41
C PHE A 136 -8.65 -3.62 23.62
N GLU A 137 -7.76 -2.96 24.36
CA GLU A 137 -8.13 -2.11 25.50
C GLU A 137 -8.84 -0.82 25.11
N GLN A 138 -8.51 -0.23 23.96
CA GLN A 138 -9.19 0.99 23.49
C GLN A 138 -10.62 0.74 22.96
N GLY A 139 -11.09 -0.52 22.95
CA GLY A 139 -12.46 -0.90 22.58
C GLY A 139 -13.38 -1.24 23.77
N LEU A 140 -12.89 -1.16 25.01
CA LEU A 140 -13.64 -1.44 26.24
C LEU A 140 -13.61 -0.21 27.18
N GLY A 141 -14.17 0.90 26.69
CA GLY A 141 -14.72 1.99 27.50
C GLY A 141 -15.94 2.48 26.71
N ASP A 142 -17.16 2.44 27.22
CA ASP A 142 -17.59 2.88 28.53
C ASP A 142 -18.75 2.03 29.10
N ASP A 143 -18.79 1.99 30.44
CA ASP A 143 -19.92 1.65 31.33
C ASP A 143 -20.12 0.18 31.77
N TYR A 144 -19.22 -0.31 32.64
CA TYR A 144 -19.58 -1.29 33.69
C TYR A 144 -18.87 -0.95 34.99
N ASP A 145 -19.67 -0.65 36.02
CA ASP A 145 -19.26 -0.39 37.40
C ASP A 145 -18.53 -1.61 37.98
N LEU A 146 -17.22 -1.48 38.21
CA LEU A 146 -16.36 -2.52 38.80
C LEU A 146 -16.46 -2.49 40.32
N ASN A 147 -17.54 -3.06 40.87
CA ASN A 147 -17.64 -3.43 42.28
C ASN A 147 -18.46 -4.74 42.44
N ASN A 148 -17.97 -5.83 41.85
CA ASN A 148 -18.44 -7.17 42.21
C ASN A 148 -17.33 -8.21 41.98
N ASP A 149 -16.74 -8.66 43.09
CA ASP A 149 -15.65 -9.64 43.17
C ASP A 149 -16.10 -11.10 42.90
N ASP A 150 -17.17 -11.33 42.14
CA ASP A 150 -17.79 -12.66 42.00
C ASP A 150 -17.48 -13.40 40.67
N PHE A 151 -16.67 -12.82 39.77
CA PHE A 151 -16.45 -13.42 38.44
C PHE A 151 -15.30 -14.44 38.39
N MET A 152 -14.33 -14.37 39.29
CA MET A 152 -13.16 -15.28 39.27
C MET A 152 -13.41 -16.65 39.92
N ASP A 153 -14.41 -16.77 40.80
CA ASP A 153 -14.72 -18.04 41.45
C ASP A 153 -15.55 -18.99 40.56
N GLN A 154 -16.29 -18.48 39.56
CA GLN A 154 -17.11 -19.33 38.69
C GLN A 154 -16.33 -20.05 37.58
N ILE A 155 -15.07 -19.67 37.31
CA ILE A 155 -14.26 -20.29 36.25
C ILE A 155 -13.51 -21.53 36.76
N ASN A 156 -13.15 -21.58 38.05
CA ASN A 156 -12.39 -22.70 38.61
C ASN A 156 -13.24 -23.96 38.86
N ASP A 157 -14.57 -23.82 39.02
CA ASP A 157 -15.48 -24.95 39.29
C ASP A 157 -15.94 -25.72 38.03
N LYS A 158 -15.49 -25.34 36.83
CA LYS A 158 -15.81 -26.04 35.57
C LYS A 158 -14.64 -26.73 34.89
N ILE A 159 -13.47 -26.80 35.55
CA ILE A 159 -12.29 -27.55 35.08
C ILE A 159 -11.76 -28.49 36.18
N SER A 160 -12.66 -29.15 36.90
CA SER A 160 -12.37 -30.38 37.67
C SER A 160 -13.21 -31.54 37.16
#